data_AF-A0A3A4KED1-F1
#
_entry.id   AF-A0A3A4KED1-F1
#
_cell.length_a   1.000
_cell.length_b   1.000
_cell.length_c   1.000
_cell.angle_alpha   90.00
_cell.angle_beta   90.00
_cell.angle_gamma   90.00
#
_symmetry.space_group_name_H-M   'P 1'
#
loop_
_entity.id
_entity.type
_entity.pdbx_description
1 polymer ?
#
loop_
_entity_poly.entity_id
_entity_poly.type
_entity_poly.pdbx_seq_one_letter_code
_entity_poly.pdbx_strand_id
1 'polypeptide(L)'
;MLDHPYRVQIAAKAADLARERAEIALLASRGVIAEAIAVMRAEGLGDRQIAAKLGVSKSSIKARAIRPVPTNEDMAAQIETLRQTMWVDVADMTDQHWIIVDDHIRSYKRMLTHGITPEVRERNDVATDSREYVQVTTGNRIVVYSQTQWNGQPDPIVVSGGDQRGRYIVERCPGVDRMICAARHTPLPLDEIGLDVDDDLYGTGWPRPRPTAHQVWKRITAAIEDTYQIFDPAYPNWEVERRRGTADRYPKRADRQVVQRVSSD
;
A
#
# COMPACT_ATOMS: atom_id res chain seq x y z
N MET A 1 50.16 -28.69 24.60
CA MET A 1 49.55 -27.80 23.60
C MET A 1 48.07 -27.76 23.89
N LEU A 2 47.58 -26.66 24.47
CA LEU A 2 46.18 -26.52 24.84
C LEU A 2 45.37 -26.18 23.59
N ASP A 3 44.55 -27.14 23.19
CA ASP A 3 43.48 -26.97 22.21
C ASP A 3 42.65 -25.72 22.60
N HIS A 4 42.63 -24.70 21.75
CA HIS A 4 41.63 -23.63 21.81
C HIS A 4 40.69 -23.68 20.59
N PRO A 5 39.98 -24.79 20.32
CA PRO A 5 39.48 -25.03 18.97
C PRO A 5 38.04 -24.51 18.84
N TYR A 6 37.19 -24.71 19.83
CA TYR A 6 35.75 -24.53 19.67
C TYR A 6 35.23 -23.13 20.07
N ARG A 7 35.62 -22.62 21.25
CA ARG A 7 35.12 -21.33 21.76
C ARG A 7 35.59 -20.15 20.91
N VAL A 8 36.83 -20.18 20.42
CA VAL A 8 37.38 -19.15 19.53
C VAL A 8 36.68 -19.16 18.18
N GLN A 9 36.42 -20.34 17.61
CA GLN A 9 35.66 -20.47 16.36
C GLN A 9 34.21 -19.99 16.49
N ILE A 10 33.52 -20.34 17.59
CA ILE A 10 32.18 -19.80 17.86
C ILE A 10 32.22 -18.29 18.01
N ALA A 11 33.18 -17.74 18.77
CA ALA A 11 33.28 -16.30 18.96
C ALA A 11 33.55 -15.56 17.64
N ALA A 12 34.41 -16.10 16.78
CA ALA A 12 34.64 -15.57 15.43
C ALA A 12 33.36 -15.62 14.59
N LYS A 13 32.66 -16.76 14.56
CA LYS A 13 31.39 -16.90 13.85
C LYS A 13 30.30 -15.95 14.37
N ALA A 14 30.23 -15.75 15.69
CA ALA A 14 29.32 -14.80 16.30
C ALA A 14 29.66 -13.35 15.90
N ALA A 15 30.94 -13.00 15.83
CA ALA A 15 31.38 -11.69 15.37
C ALA A 15 31.04 -11.45 13.90
N ASP A 16 31.22 -12.45 13.04
CA ASP A 16 30.87 -12.35 11.61
C ASP A 16 29.37 -12.21 11.41
N LEU A 17 28.57 -13.01 12.12
CA LEU A 17 27.10 -12.90 12.09
C LEU A 17 26.63 -11.53 12.61
N ALA A 18 27.29 -10.98 13.64
CA ALA A 18 26.97 -9.65 14.15
C ALA A 18 27.26 -8.56 13.11
N ARG A 19 28.35 -8.68 12.33
CA ARG A 19 28.66 -7.74 11.23
C ARG A 19 27.62 -7.83 10.12
N GLU A 20 27.25 -9.04 9.70
CA GLU A 20 26.23 -9.26 8.68
C GLU A 20 24.89 -8.64 9.10
N ARG A 21 24.46 -8.87 10.36
CA ARG A 21 23.24 -8.26 10.89
C ARG A 21 23.30 -6.74 10.96
N ALA A 22 24.46 -6.17 11.31
CA ALA A 22 24.65 -4.73 11.32
C ALA A 22 24.56 -4.13 9.90
N GLU A 23 25.08 -4.83 8.89
CA GLU A 23 24.95 -4.44 7.48
C GLU A 23 23.49 -4.51 7.02
N ILE A 24 22.77 -5.59 7.33
CA ILE A 24 21.33 -5.73 7.04
C ILE A 24 20.55 -4.57 7.66
N ALA A 25 20.79 -4.26 8.94
CA ALA A 25 20.12 -3.15 9.62
C ALA A 25 20.44 -1.78 8.99
N LEU A 26 21.68 -1.57 8.56
CA LEU A 26 22.09 -0.36 7.85
C LEU A 26 21.40 -0.24 6.49
N LEU A 27 21.29 -1.34 5.74
CA LEU A 27 20.62 -1.33 4.43
C LEU A 27 19.11 -1.15 4.59
N ALA A 28 18.48 -1.81 5.57
CA ALA A 28 17.07 -1.63 5.88
C ALA A 28 16.74 -0.18 6.26
N SER A 29 17.49 0.40 7.19
CA SER A 29 17.30 1.81 7.59
C SER A 29 17.51 2.80 6.43
N ARG A 30 18.49 2.55 5.56
CA ARG A 30 18.66 3.34 4.32
C ARG A 30 17.48 3.19 3.37
N GLY A 31 16.89 2.00 3.27
CA GLY A 31 15.65 1.75 2.54
C GLY A 31 14.49 2.59 3.07
N VAL A 32 14.24 2.54 4.38
CA VAL A 32 13.19 3.33 5.06
C VAL A 32 13.39 4.83 4.83
N ILE A 33 14.62 5.34 4.95
CA ILE A 33 14.92 6.76 4.68
C ILE A 33 14.59 7.13 3.23
N ALA A 34 14.91 6.25 2.28
CA ALA A 34 14.66 6.51 0.87
C ALA A 34 13.15 6.58 0.58
N GLU A 35 12.37 5.68 1.19
CA GLU A 35 10.90 5.64 1.13
C GLU A 35 10.28 6.88 1.75
N ALA A 36 10.71 7.27 2.96
CA ALA A 36 10.24 8.47 3.63
C ALA A 36 10.47 9.74 2.77
N ILE A 37 11.61 9.82 2.06
CA ILE A 37 11.87 10.92 1.13
C ILE A 37 10.90 10.88 -0.06
N ALA A 38 10.63 9.71 -0.63
CA ALA A 38 9.70 9.57 -1.75
C ALA A 38 8.28 10.02 -1.35
N VAL A 39 7.83 9.60 -0.17
CA VAL A 39 6.54 10.01 0.41
C VAL A 39 6.48 11.52 0.60
N MET A 40 7.47 12.11 1.28
CA MET A 40 7.46 13.57 1.49
C MET A 40 7.43 14.35 0.17
N ARG A 41 8.03 13.82 -0.91
CA ARG A 41 7.93 14.43 -2.24
C ARG A 41 6.55 14.28 -2.87
N ALA A 42 5.90 13.14 -2.69
CA ALA A 42 4.52 12.93 -3.12
C ALA A 42 3.56 13.90 -2.43
N GLU A 43 3.80 14.19 -1.16
CA GLU A 43 3.10 15.23 -0.37
C GLU A 43 3.51 16.67 -0.74
N GLY A 44 4.33 16.85 -1.77
CA GLY A 44 4.69 18.16 -2.32
C GLY A 44 5.87 18.86 -1.66
N LEU A 45 6.60 18.21 -0.73
CA LEU A 45 7.78 18.83 -0.13
C LEU A 45 8.95 18.86 -1.12
N GLY A 46 9.63 20.00 -1.18
CA GLY A 46 10.89 20.12 -1.91
C GLY A 46 12.08 19.60 -1.10
N ASP A 47 13.18 19.22 -1.79
CA ASP A 47 14.40 18.67 -1.16
C ASP A 47 14.95 19.51 0.01
N ARG A 48 14.75 20.85 0.01
CA ARG A 48 15.16 21.72 1.13
C ARG A 48 14.33 21.49 2.38
N GLN A 49 13.01 21.34 2.25
CA GLN A 49 12.10 21.10 3.38
C GLN A 49 12.33 19.70 3.93
N ILE A 50 12.52 18.72 3.05
CA ILE A 50 12.84 17.33 3.42
C ILE A 50 14.17 17.28 4.20
N ALA A 51 15.21 17.96 3.71
CA ALA A 51 16.49 18.05 4.40
C ALA A 51 16.36 18.63 5.81
N ALA A 52 15.54 19.66 5.99
CA ALA A 52 15.27 20.24 7.31
C ALA A 52 14.52 19.26 8.22
N LYS A 53 13.52 18.52 7.72
CA LYS A 53 12.79 17.49 8.47
C LYS A 53 13.68 16.33 8.92
N LEU A 54 14.62 15.92 8.08
CA LEU A 54 15.56 14.83 8.37
C LEU A 54 16.82 15.27 9.12
N GLY A 55 17.01 16.58 9.38
CA GLY A 55 18.22 17.09 10.03
C GLY A 55 19.50 16.87 9.23
N VAL A 56 19.41 16.86 7.89
CA VAL A 56 20.56 16.62 6.98
C VAL A 56 20.76 17.78 6.01
N SER A 57 21.90 17.77 5.30
CA SER A 57 22.15 18.73 4.23
C SER A 57 21.30 18.46 2.99
N LYS A 58 20.92 19.51 2.25
CA LYS A 58 20.17 19.40 0.99
C LYS A 58 20.89 18.51 -0.04
N SER A 59 22.22 18.60 -0.13
CA SER A 59 23.01 17.80 -1.08
C SER A 59 22.95 16.30 -0.77
N SER A 60 22.71 15.92 0.49
CA SER A 60 22.59 14.51 0.91
C SER A 60 21.29 13.86 0.46
N ILE A 61 20.22 14.62 0.16
CA ILE A 61 18.90 14.07 -0.16
C ILE A 61 18.94 13.19 -1.42
N LYS A 62 19.65 13.61 -2.47
CA LYS A 62 19.75 12.83 -3.71
C LYS A 62 20.35 11.45 -3.49
N ALA A 63 21.38 11.35 -2.64
CA ALA A 63 22.04 10.10 -2.29
C ALA A 63 21.20 9.24 -1.34
N ARG A 64 20.50 9.86 -0.39
CA ARG A 64 19.65 9.16 0.59
C ARG A 64 18.34 8.64 0.00
N ALA A 65 17.82 9.26 -1.04
CA ALA A 65 16.61 8.81 -1.73
C ALA A 65 16.85 7.64 -2.71
N ILE A 66 17.97 6.92 -2.57
CA ILE A 66 18.29 5.73 -3.37
C ILE A 66 18.13 4.52 -2.46
N ARG A 67 17.21 3.62 -2.81
CA ARG A 67 17.08 2.34 -2.13
C ARG A 67 18.37 1.53 -2.34
N PRO A 68 18.99 0.99 -1.28
CA PRO A 68 20.17 0.14 -1.42
C PRO A 68 19.81 -1.13 -2.20
N VAL A 69 20.77 -1.61 -2.98
CA VAL A 69 20.65 -2.87 -3.72
C VAL A 69 21.26 -3.98 -2.87
N PRO A 70 20.49 -5.00 -2.48
CA PRO A 70 21.03 -6.15 -1.75
C PRO A 70 21.94 -6.98 -2.66
N THR A 71 22.96 -7.59 -2.07
CA THR A 71 23.96 -8.43 -2.75
C THR A 71 23.48 -9.86 -3.00
N ASN A 72 22.52 -10.37 -2.23
CA ASN A 72 21.93 -11.70 -2.39
C ASN A 72 20.47 -11.74 -1.91
N GLU A 73 19.75 -12.82 -2.23
CA GLU A 73 18.33 -13.00 -1.96
C GLU A 73 18.00 -13.15 -0.47
N ASP A 74 18.80 -13.90 0.29
CA ASP A 74 18.59 -14.10 1.73
C ASP A 74 18.69 -12.79 2.50
N MET A 75 19.67 -11.97 2.15
CA MET A 75 19.85 -10.63 2.68
C MET A 75 18.70 -9.71 2.26
N ALA A 76 18.22 -9.82 1.02
CA ALA A 76 17.08 -9.05 0.54
C ALA A 76 15.80 -9.34 1.35
N ALA A 77 15.53 -10.62 1.64
CA ALA A 77 14.38 -11.02 2.44
C ALA A 77 14.46 -10.49 3.88
N GLN A 78 15.63 -10.57 4.51
CA GLN A 78 15.86 -10.03 5.85
C GLN A 78 15.75 -8.49 5.89
N ILE A 79 16.33 -7.80 4.90
CA ILE A 79 16.20 -6.34 4.73
C ILE A 79 14.73 -5.95 4.60
N GLU A 80 13.97 -6.65 3.76
CA GLU A 80 12.55 -6.36 3.53
C GLU A 80 11.72 -6.55 4.80
N THR A 81 11.97 -7.63 5.55
CA THR A 81 11.31 -7.88 6.83
C THR A 81 11.59 -6.76 7.83
N LEU A 82 12.87 -6.43 8.04
CA LEU A 82 13.27 -5.41 9.00
C LEU A 82 12.79 -4.01 8.60
N ARG A 83 12.80 -3.70 7.30
CA ARG A 83 12.26 -2.44 6.75
C ARG A 83 10.77 -2.32 7.06
N GLN A 84 9.99 -3.37 6.84
CA GLN A 84 8.57 -3.39 7.19
C GLN A 84 8.37 -3.22 8.69
N THR A 85 9.14 -3.92 9.52
CA THR A 85 9.08 -3.77 10.99
C THR A 85 9.33 -2.33 11.43
N MET A 86 10.33 -1.64 10.88
CA MET A 86 10.60 -0.24 11.24
C MET A 86 9.41 0.69 10.96
N TRP A 87 8.71 0.48 9.84
CA TRP A 87 7.50 1.25 9.53
C TRP A 87 6.37 0.95 10.51
N VAL A 88 6.19 -0.33 10.88
CA VAL A 88 5.23 -0.76 11.90
C VAL A 88 5.56 -0.17 13.27
N ASP A 89 6.83 -0.15 13.67
CA ASP A 89 7.26 0.39 14.96
C ASP A 89 7.01 1.90 15.06
N VAL A 90 7.37 2.67 14.01
CA VAL A 90 7.12 4.12 13.96
C VAL A 90 5.62 4.40 14.04
N ALA A 91 4.82 3.59 13.34
CA ALA A 91 3.38 3.65 13.36
C ALA A 91 2.80 3.39 14.77
N ASP A 92 3.26 2.34 15.46
CA ASP A 92 2.82 2.01 16.82
C ASP A 92 3.17 3.14 17.80
N MET A 93 4.36 3.74 17.66
CA MET A 93 4.78 4.91 18.45
C MET A 93 3.90 6.15 18.25
N THR A 94 3.03 6.16 17.23
CA THR A 94 2.13 7.29 16.92
C THR A 94 0.66 7.02 17.26
N ASP A 95 0.36 5.90 17.96
CA ASP A 95 -0.98 5.49 18.45
C ASP A 95 -2.09 5.38 17.39
N GLN A 96 -1.77 5.51 16.10
CA GLN A 96 -2.75 5.58 15.02
C GLN A 96 -2.20 4.97 13.75
N HIS A 97 -2.20 3.64 13.65
CA HIS A 97 -1.83 3.05 12.38
C HIS A 97 -2.59 1.79 11.97
N TRP A 98 -3.08 1.89 10.75
CA TRP A 98 -3.54 0.80 9.91
C TRP A 98 -2.44 0.51 8.88
N ILE A 99 -2.02 -0.74 8.75
CA ILE A 99 -1.09 -1.21 7.70
C ILE A 99 -1.87 -1.91 6.59
N ILE A 100 -1.36 -1.83 5.36
CA ILE A 100 -1.80 -2.67 4.26
C ILE A 100 -1.18 -4.07 4.41
N VAL A 101 -2.00 -5.11 4.34
CA VAL A 101 -1.57 -6.51 4.40
C VAL A 101 -1.77 -7.18 3.04
N ASP A 102 -0.64 -7.50 2.39
CA ASP A 102 -0.53 -8.31 1.16
C ASP A 102 -1.49 -7.85 0.05
N ASP A 103 -1.07 -6.90 -0.78
CA ASP A 103 -1.89 -6.31 -1.86
C ASP A 103 -2.06 -7.24 -3.10
N HIS A 104 -1.53 -8.46 -3.05
CA HIS A 104 -1.56 -9.37 -4.21
C HIS A 104 -2.67 -10.43 -4.11
N ILE A 105 -3.33 -10.57 -2.97
CA ILE A 105 -4.43 -11.52 -2.81
C ILE A 105 -5.70 -10.95 -3.46
N ARG A 106 -6.32 -11.76 -4.33
CA ARG A 106 -7.61 -11.47 -4.98
C ARG A 106 -8.79 -11.71 -4.05
N SER A 107 -9.94 -11.10 -4.34
CA SER A 107 -11.14 -11.14 -3.49
C SER A 107 -11.56 -12.55 -3.07
N TYR A 108 -11.53 -13.53 -3.98
CA TYR A 108 -11.89 -14.92 -3.65
C TYR A 108 -11.03 -15.50 -2.52
N LYS A 109 -9.71 -15.45 -2.69
CA LYS A 109 -8.75 -15.96 -1.69
C LYS A 109 -8.78 -15.14 -0.39
N ARG A 110 -9.06 -13.84 -0.48
CA ARG A 110 -9.24 -12.96 0.70
C ARG A 110 -10.45 -13.39 1.51
N MET A 111 -11.60 -13.58 0.87
CA MET A 111 -12.84 -14.03 1.54
C MET A 111 -12.59 -15.34 2.30
N LEU A 112 -11.97 -16.34 1.66
CA LEU A 112 -11.64 -17.62 2.31
C LEU A 112 -10.72 -17.46 3.52
N THR A 113 -9.73 -16.57 3.43
CA THR A 113 -8.81 -16.27 4.55
C THR A 113 -9.53 -15.68 5.76
N HIS A 114 -10.68 -15.03 5.52
CA HIS A 114 -11.51 -14.40 6.55
C HIS A 114 -12.74 -15.23 6.94
N GLY A 115 -12.85 -16.48 6.45
CA GLY A 115 -13.98 -17.38 6.70
C GLY A 115 -15.28 -17.00 5.96
N ILE A 116 -15.22 -16.04 5.05
CA ILE A 116 -16.36 -15.55 4.27
C ILE A 116 -16.59 -16.51 3.10
N THR A 117 -17.78 -17.11 3.02
CA THR A 117 -18.14 -18.03 1.94
C THR A 117 -18.41 -17.24 0.66
N PRO A 118 -17.65 -17.44 -0.43
CA PRO A 118 -17.91 -16.79 -1.71
C PRO A 118 -19.22 -17.31 -2.31
N GLU A 119 -20.04 -16.41 -2.85
CA GLU A 119 -21.27 -16.79 -3.55
C GLU A 119 -20.99 -17.54 -4.86
N VAL A 120 -19.83 -17.29 -5.48
CA VAL A 120 -19.42 -17.85 -6.77
C VAL A 120 -18.06 -18.53 -6.63
N ARG A 121 -17.90 -19.71 -7.27
CA ARG A 121 -16.60 -20.40 -7.35
C ARG A 121 -15.59 -19.60 -8.16
N GLU A 122 -14.33 -19.65 -7.75
CA GLU A 122 -13.22 -18.96 -8.40
C GLU A 122 -13.09 -19.33 -9.88
N ARG A 123 -12.96 -18.31 -10.73
CA ARG A 123 -12.36 -18.40 -12.06
C ARG A 123 -11.20 -17.40 -12.09
N ASN A 124 -9.97 -17.92 -12.19
CA ASN A 124 -8.74 -17.15 -12.02
C ASN A 124 -8.61 -15.96 -12.99
N ASP A 125 -9.19 -16.05 -14.18
CA ASP A 125 -9.19 -15.03 -15.22
C ASP A 125 -10.13 -13.86 -14.96
N VAL A 126 -11.06 -13.99 -13.99
CA VAL A 126 -12.11 -13.02 -13.71
C VAL A 126 -12.18 -12.55 -12.25
N ALA A 127 -11.13 -12.81 -11.47
CA ALA A 127 -11.04 -12.43 -10.07
C ALA A 127 -10.81 -10.92 -9.89
N THR A 128 -11.58 -10.30 -8.99
CA THR A 128 -11.44 -8.89 -8.59
C THR A 128 -10.30 -8.70 -7.59
N ASP A 129 -9.71 -7.49 -7.58
CA ASP A 129 -8.73 -7.08 -6.57
C ASP A 129 -9.33 -7.05 -5.16
N SER A 130 -8.50 -7.10 -4.12
CA SER A 130 -8.92 -7.00 -2.72
C SER A 130 -7.79 -6.46 -1.84
N ARG A 131 -8.14 -5.95 -0.65
CA ARG A 131 -7.20 -5.29 0.27
C ARG A 131 -7.65 -5.57 1.67
N GLU A 132 -6.67 -5.66 2.53
CA GLU A 132 -6.86 -5.75 3.96
C GLU A 132 -5.99 -4.68 4.61
N TYR A 133 -6.63 -3.94 5.51
CA TYR A 133 -5.96 -3.01 6.39
C TYR A 133 -6.03 -3.57 7.81
N VAL A 134 -4.94 -3.53 8.56
CA VAL A 134 -4.88 -4.02 9.94
C VAL A 134 -4.39 -2.92 10.86
N GLN A 135 -5.19 -2.58 11.86
CA GLN A 135 -4.84 -1.69 12.94
C GLN A 135 -3.87 -2.42 13.87
N VAL A 136 -2.63 -1.91 13.98
CA VAL A 136 -1.50 -2.63 14.59
C VAL A 136 -1.75 -2.95 16.08
N THR A 137 -2.27 -1.98 16.82
CA THR A 137 -2.40 -2.04 18.29
C THR A 137 -3.55 -2.96 18.76
N THR A 138 -4.66 -2.96 18.04
CA THR A 138 -5.93 -3.64 18.39
C THR A 138 -6.13 -4.91 17.56
N GLY A 139 -5.41 -5.04 16.46
CA GLY A 139 -5.62 -6.08 15.46
C GLY A 139 -6.88 -5.89 14.61
N ASN A 140 -7.69 -4.85 14.84
CA ASN A 140 -8.90 -4.58 14.05
C ASN A 140 -8.58 -4.48 12.57
N ARG A 141 -9.51 -4.88 11.70
CA ARG A 141 -9.26 -4.99 10.27
C ARG A 141 -10.33 -4.30 9.46
N ILE A 142 -9.95 -3.72 8.34
CA ILE A 142 -10.86 -3.31 7.28
C ILE A 142 -10.55 -4.19 6.08
N VAL A 143 -11.53 -4.93 5.59
CA VAL A 143 -11.37 -5.82 4.44
C VAL A 143 -12.25 -5.30 3.32
N VAL A 144 -11.63 -5.10 2.16
CA VAL A 144 -12.31 -4.70 0.92
C VAL A 144 -12.24 -5.88 -0.04
N TYR A 145 -13.39 -6.37 -0.48
CA TYR A 145 -13.48 -7.50 -1.40
C TYR A 145 -14.76 -7.41 -2.23
N SER A 146 -14.89 -8.23 -3.27
CA SER A 146 -16.12 -8.38 -4.05
C SER A 146 -16.52 -9.86 -4.10
N GLN A 147 -17.80 -10.14 -3.84
CA GLN A 147 -18.37 -11.49 -4.03
C GLN A 147 -18.60 -11.82 -5.51
N THR A 148 -18.72 -10.79 -6.34
CA THR A 148 -18.89 -10.89 -7.78
C THR A 148 -17.54 -10.88 -8.50
N GLN A 149 -17.43 -11.64 -9.59
CA GLN A 149 -16.32 -11.55 -10.52
C GLN A 149 -16.40 -10.26 -11.35
N TRP A 150 -15.32 -9.81 -12.00
CA TRP A 150 -15.36 -8.54 -12.74
C TRP A 150 -16.24 -8.62 -13.99
N ASN A 151 -16.53 -9.82 -14.50
CA ASN A 151 -17.50 -10.10 -15.56
C ASN A 151 -18.92 -10.44 -15.04
N GLY A 152 -19.21 -10.19 -13.76
CA GLY A 152 -20.52 -10.48 -13.15
C GLY A 152 -20.74 -11.95 -12.84
N GLN A 153 -21.99 -12.34 -12.58
CA GLN A 153 -22.33 -13.76 -12.40
C GLN A 153 -22.40 -14.45 -13.77
N PRO A 154 -21.89 -15.69 -13.92
CA PRO A 154 -22.18 -16.50 -15.09
C PRO A 154 -23.67 -16.85 -15.05
N ASP A 155 -24.51 -16.06 -15.72
CA ASP A 155 -25.89 -16.45 -15.97
C ASP A 155 -25.87 -17.75 -16.81
N PRO A 156 -26.49 -18.85 -16.34
CA PRO A 156 -26.52 -20.11 -17.08
C PRO A 156 -27.17 -19.99 -18.47
N ILE A 157 -27.90 -18.91 -18.76
CA ILE A 157 -28.58 -18.65 -20.03
C ILE A 157 -27.73 -17.77 -20.97
N VAL A 158 -26.74 -17.03 -20.46
CA VAL A 158 -25.92 -16.10 -21.26
C VAL A 158 -24.68 -16.82 -21.79
N VAL A 159 -24.75 -17.22 -23.06
CA VAL A 159 -23.74 -18.00 -23.80
C VAL A 159 -22.35 -17.32 -23.86
N SER A 160 -22.24 -16.03 -23.55
CA SER A 160 -20.97 -15.38 -23.22
C SER A 160 -21.21 -14.00 -22.61
N GLY A 161 -20.55 -13.66 -21.50
CA GLY A 161 -20.35 -12.26 -21.09
C GLY A 161 -20.89 -11.82 -19.73
N GLY A 162 -21.66 -12.65 -19.01
CA GLY A 162 -22.29 -12.28 -17.73
C GLY A 162 -23.14 -11.00 -17.83
N ASP A 163 -23.76 -10.57 -16.72
CA ASP A 163 -24.40 -9.25 -16.67
C ASP A 163 -23.40 -8.12 -16.36
N GLN A 164 -22.12 -8.47 -16.14
CA GLN A 164 -21.04 -7.60 -15.71
C GLN A 164 -21.37 -6.80 -14.44
N ARG A 165 -22.40 -7.15 -13.68
CA ARG A 165 -22.74 -6.43 -12.46
C ARG A 165 -21.84 -6.90 -11.34
N GLY A 166 -21.32 -5.95 -10.58
CA GLY A 166 -20.72 -6.29 -9.32
C GLY A 166 -20.64 -5.13 -8.34
N ARG A 167 -20.28 -5.50 -7.12
CA ARG A 167 -20.22 -4.60 -5.97
C ARG A 167 -19.02 -4.95 -5.11
N TYR A 168 -18.27 -3.92 -4.71
CA TYR A 168 -17.31 -4.04 -3.63
C TYR A 168 -18.01 -3.94 -2.27
N ILE A 169 -17.56 -4.75 -1.33
CA ILE A 169 -18.02 -4.77 0.05
C ILE A 169 -16.85 -4.32 0.91
N VAL A 170 -17.13 -3.44 1.86
CA VAL A 170 -16.15 -2.97 2.84
C VAL A 170 -16.64 -3.35 4.23
N GLU A 171 -15.82 -4.09 4.95
CA GLU A 171 -16.20 -4.63 6.26
C GLU A 171 -15.13 -4.36 7.31
N ARG A 172 -15.58 -4.13 8.54
CA ARG A 172 -14.73 -4.14 9.72
C ARG A 172 -14.75 -5.52 10.36
N CYS A 173 -13.58 -6.12 10.51
CA CYS A 173 -13.41 -7.35 11.29
C CYS A 173 -12.76 -7.02 12.65
N PRO A 174 -13.30 -7.50 13.77
CA PRO A 174 -12.67 -7.30 15.07
C PRO A 174 -11.49 -8.27 15.30
N GLY A 175 -10.40 -7.75 15.86
CA GLY A 175 -9.30 -8.53 16.43
C GLY A 175 -8.30 -9.19 15.44
N VAL A 176 -7.29 -9.86 16.01
CA VAL A 176 -6.11 -10.38 15.29
C VAL A 176 -6.34 -11.67 14.50
N ASP A 177 -7.41 -12.43 14.74
CA ASP A 177 -7.66 -13.70 14.04
C ASP A 177 -8.46 -13.48 12.74
N ARG A 178 -7.87 -13.88 11.61
CA ARG A 178 -8.48 -13.72 10.28
C ARG A 178 -9.81 -14.50 10.20
N MET A 179 -9.86 -15.70 10.77
CA MET A 179 -11.00 -16.61 10.60
C MET A 179 -12.26 -16.19 11.38
N ILE A 180 -12.13 -15.24 12.31
CA ILE A 180 -13.26 -14.75 13.13
C ILE A 180 -14.05 -13.66 12.39
N CYS A 181 -13.50 -13.07 11.33
CA CYS A 181 -14.15 -11.98 10.62
C CYS A 181 -15.57 -12.36 10.17
N ALA A 182 -15.77 -13.49 9.50
CA ALA A 182 -17.08 -13.93 9.02
C ALA A 182 -18.17 -14.05 10.11
N ALA A 183 -17.78 -14.22 11.38
CA ALA A 183 -18.73 -14.36 12.48
C ALA A 183 -19.10 -13.03 13.15
N ARG A 184 -18.27 -11.99 13.00
CA ARG A 184 -18.38 -10.75 13.80
C ARG A 184 -18.11 -9.48 12.99
N HIS A 185 -18.07 -9.59 11.67
CA HIS A 185 -17.88 -8.44 10.81
C HIS A 185 -19.06 -7.47 10.91
N THR A 186 -18.76 -6.20 10.71
CA THR A 186 -19.77 -5.15 10.55
C THR A 186 -19.48 -4.38 9.28
N PRO A 187 -20.51 -4.00 8.49
CA PRO A 187 -20.27 -3.15 7.32
C PRO A 187 -19.56 -1.85 7.72
N LEU A 188 -18.62 -1.39 6.87
CA LEU A 188 -18.12 -0.02 6.89
C LEU A 188 -19.00 0.80 5.94
N PRO A 189 -19.86 1.69 6.46
CA PRO A 189 -20.68 2.56 5.61
C PRO A 189 -19.81 3.42 4.69
N LEU A 190 -20.22 3.57 3.42
CA LEU A 190 -19.45 4.33 2.42
C LEU A 190 -19.36 5.82 2.77
N ASP A 191 -20.40 6.38 3.39
CA ASP A 191 -20.44 7.76 3.83
C ASP A 191 -19.42 8.06 4.93
N GLU A 192 -19.05 7.07 5.76
CA GLU A 192 -17.99 7.22 6.76
C GLU A 192 -16.62 7.44 6.13
N ILE A 193 -16.39 6.88 4.94
CA ILE A 193 -15.17 7.09 4.15
C ILE A 193 -15.34 8.18 3.08
N GLY A 194 -16.41 8.99 3.17
CA GLY A 194 -16.65 10.12 2.27
C GLY A 194 -17.08 9.74 0.85
N LEU A 195 -17.61 8.53 0.66
CA LEU A 195 -18.15 8.04 -0.61
C LEU A 195 -19.68 8.04 -0.63
N ASP A 196 -20.26 8.18 -1.82
CA ASP A 196 -21.70 8.21 -2.02
C ASP A 196 -22.31 6.79 -2.08
N VAL A 197 -23.63 6.73 -1.90
CA VAL A 197 -24.41 5.52 -2.19
C VAL A 197 -24.22 5.15 -3.67
N ASP A 198 -23.90 3.89 -3.93
CA ASP A 198 -23.55 3.30 -5.23
C ASP A 198 -22.11 3.50 -5.73
N ASP A 199 -21.23 4.17 -4.98
CA ASP A 199 -19.81 4.27 -5.36
C ASP A 199 -19.08 2.93 -5.29
N ASP A 200 -19.71 1.92 -4.69
CA ASP A 200 -19.27 0.53 -4.64
C ASP A 200 -19.67 -0.32 -5.85
N LEU A 201 -20.52 0.20 -6.73
CA LEU A 201 -21.04 -0.53 -7.89
C LEU A 201 -20.13 -0.39 -9.11
N TYR A 202 -19.85 -1.51 -9.78
CA TYR A 202 -19.09 -1.53 -11.03
C TYR A 202 -19.80 -2.30 -12.15
N GLY A 203 -19.36 -2.01 -13.38
CA GLY A 203 -19.74 -2.72 -14.60
C GLY A 203 -21.01 -2.22 -15.29
N THR A 204 -21.44 -2.92 -16.33
CA THR A 204 -22.38 -2.37 -17.33
C THR A 204 -23.82 -2.84 -17.18
N GLY A 205 -24.11 -3.86 -16.36
CA GLY A 205 -25.47 -4.38 -16.24
C GLY A 205 -26.45 -3.48 -15.50
N TRP A 206 -26.00 -2.40 -14.86
CA TRP A 206 -26.85 -1.50 -14.06
C TRP A 206 -27.71 -0.55 -14.92
N PRO A 207 -28.82 0.02 -14.40
CA PRO A 207 -29.65 0.98 -15.16
C PRO A 207 -28.90 2.19 -15.73
N ARG A 208 -27.79 2.57 -15.08
CA ARG A 208 -26.82 3.52 -15.61
C ARG A 208 -25.45 2.83 -15.65
N PRO A 209 -24.65 3.01 -16.72
CA PRO A 209 -23.29 2.49 -16.78
C PRO A 209 -22.49 2.92 -15.54
N ARG A 210 -21.81 1.97 -14.90
CA ARG A 210 -20.92 2.23 -13.77
C ARG A 210 -19.46 2.13 -14.20
N PRO A 211 -18.51 2.66 -13.40
CA PRO A 211 -17.08 2.53 -13.67
C PRO A 211 -16.63 1.06 -13.73
N THR A 212 -15.40 0.84 -14.20
CA THR A 212 -14.80 -0.51 -14.18
C THR A 212 -14.48 -0.95 -12.75
N ALA A 213 -14.37 -2.26 -12.51
CA ALA A 213 -14.00 -2.81 -11.20
C ALA A 213 -12.71 -2.18 -10.65
N HIS A 214 -11.70 -1.98 -11.50
CA HIS A 214 -10.43 -1.33 -11.12
C HIS A 214 -10.59 0.15 -10.72
N GLN A 215 -11.52 0.87 -11.34
CA GLN A 215 -11.77 2.27 -11.00
C GLN A 215 -12.47 2.39 -9.65
N VAL A 216 -13.48 1.54 -9.41
CA VAL A 216 -14.16 1.46 -8.11
C VAL A 216 -13.20 1.03 -7.02
N TRP A 217 -12.39 0.00 -7.30
CA TRP A 217 -11.33 -0.48 -6.43
C TRP A 217 -10.44 0.64 -5.91
N LYS A 218 -9.82 1.38 -6.84
CA LYS A 218 -8.94 2.50 -6.50
C LYS A 218 -9.63 3.61 -5.71
N ARG A 219 -10.91 3.87 -6.02
CA ARG A 219 -11.69 4.90 -5.33
C ARG A 219 -11.91 4.51 -3.86
N ILE A 220 -12.36 3.28 -3.62
CA ILE A 220 -12.64 2.78 -2.27
C ILE A 220 -11.36 2.72 -1.44
N THR A 221 -10.26 2.15 -1.98
CA THR A 221 -9.01 2.06 -1.23
C THR A 221 -8.45 3.44 -0.90
N ALA A 222 -8.47 4.38 -1.85
CA ALA A 222 -8.01 5.75 -1.60
C ALA A 222 -8.86 6.45 -0.53
N ALA A 223 -10.18 6.25 -0.53
CA ALA A 223 -11.08 6.81 0.47
C ALA A 223 -10.83 6.26 1.88
N ILE A 224 -10.63 4.94 2.00
CA ILE A 224 -10.24 4.31 3.27
C ILE A 224 -8.87 4.81 3.72
N GLU A 225 -7.91 4.89 2.80
CA GLU A 225 -6.55 5.32 3.09
C GLU A 225 -6.50 6.77 3.59
N ASP A 226 -7.27 7.66 2.97
CA ASP A 226 -7.38 9.06 3.43
C ASP A 226 -8.09 9.15 4.80
N THR A 227 -9.23 8.46 4.95
CA THR A 227 -10.06 8.52 6.17
C THR A 227 -9.33 7.99 7.40
N TYR A 228 -8.63 6.86 7.25
CA TYR A 228 -7.93 6.20 8.34
C TYR A 228 -6.43 6.56 8.40
N GLN A 229 -6.01 7.54 7.58
CA GLN A 229 -4.62 8.00 7.47
C GLN A 229 -3.64 6.83 7.30
N ILE A 230 -4.06 5.87 6.47
CA ILE A 230 -3.32 4.65 6.19
C ILE A 230 -2.14 5.03 5.32
N PHE A 231 -0.96 4.89 5.90
CA PHE A 231 0.28 5.17 5.20
C PHE A 231 0.73 3.91 4.44
N ASP A 232 0.74 3.97 3.10
CA ASP A 232 1.39 2.96 2.25
C ASP A 232 2.86 3.37 2.00
N PRO A 233 3.85 2.70 2.63
CA PRO A 233 5.26 2.97 2.36
C PRO A 233 5.71 2.45 0.99
N ALA A 234 4.86 1.71 0.24
CA ALA A 234 5.19 1.28 -1.09
C ALA A 234 5.50 2.50 -1.96
N TYR A 235 6.76 2.59 -2.39
CA TYR A 235 7.23 3.54 -3.37
C TYR A 235 6.18 3.68 -4.48
N PRO A 236 5.52 4.84 -4.63
CA PRO A 236 4.62 5.04 -5.74
C PRO A 236 5.42 4.77 -7.02
N ASN A 237 4.94 3.89 -7.89
CA ASN A 237 5.70 3.42 -9.06
C ASN A 237 6.29 4.59 -9.89
N TRP A 238 5.59 5.73 -9.93
CA TRP A 238 6.05 6.94 -10.60
C TRP A 238 7.26 7.64 -9.94
N GLU A 239 7.51 7.49 -8.63
CA GLU A 239 8.76 7.93 -7.97
C GLU A 239 9.92 6.95 -8.24
N VAL A 240 9.62 5.66 -8.39
CA VAL A 240 10.60 4.64 -8.82
C VAL A 240 11.08 4.96 -10.25
N GLU A 241 10.15 5.28 -11.14
CA GLU A 241 10.41 5.65 -12.53
C GLU A 241 11.10 7.03 -12.68
N ARG A 242 11.00 7.91 -11.68
CA ARG A 242 11.51 9.29 -11.72
C ARG A 242 13.03 9.41 -11.80
N ARG A 243 13.80 8.32 -11.77
CA ARG A 243 15.28 8.36 -11.83
C ARG A 243 15.87 7.86 -13.16
N ARG A 244 16.01 8.80 -14.10
CA ARG A 244 17.30 9.28 -14.66
C ARG A 244 17.08 10.65 -15.32
N GLY A 245 17.66 11.71 -14.75
CA GLY A 245 18.06 12.90 -15.53
C GLY A 245 17.03 14.00 -15.85
N THR A 246 15.83 14.04 -15.28
CA THR A 246 14.90 15.16 -15.52
C THR A 246 14.38 15.74 -14.21
N ALA A 247 14.89 16.91 -13.83
CA ALA A 247 14.26 17.74 -12.82
C ALA A 247 13.15 18.60 -13.46
N ASP A 248 12.07 18.71 -12.68
CA ASP A 248 10.92 19.63 -12.68
C ASP A 248 10.03 19.81 -13.92
N ARG A 249 8.75 19.48 -13.73
CA ARG A 249 7.61 20.30 -14.16
C ARG A 249 6.37 19.93 -13.32
N TYR A 250 6.25 20.53 -12.14
CA TYR A 250 4.91 20.96 -11.75
C TYR A 250 4.43 21.89 -12.88
N PRO A 251 3.29 21.66 -13.53
CA PRO A 251 2.68 22.71 -14.32
C PRO A 251 2.38 23.84 -13.34
N LYS A 252 3.06 24.98 -13.52
CA LYS A 252 2.68 26.22 -12.83
C LYS A 252 1.17 26.38 -13.04
N ARG A 253 0.43 26.50 -11.94
CA ARG A 253 -0.94 27.02 -11.94
C ARG A 253 -0.95 28.21 -12.90
N ALA A 254 -1.81 28.14 -13.91
CA ALA A 254 -2.08 29.26 -14.80
C ALA A 254 -2.82 30.33 -13.99
N ASP A 255 -2.04 31.14 -13.26
CA ASP A 255 -2.56 32.36 -12.66
C ASP A 255 -2.89 33.34 -13.79
N ARG A 256 -4.20 33.46 -14.03
CA ARG A 256 -4.94 34.67 -14.42
C ARG A 256 -4.05 35.80 -14.95
N GLN A 257 -3.87 35.86 -16.27
CA GLN A 257 -3.72 37.17 -16.89
C GLN A 257 -5.10 37.83 -16.93
N VAL A 258 -5.32 38.66 -15.92
CA VAL A 258 -6.21 39.81 -15.99
C VAL A 258 -5.69 40.68 -17.13
N VAL A 259 -6.32 40.61 -18.30
CA VAL A 259 -6.12 41.58 -19.37
C VAL A 259 -6.91 42.83 -18.99
N GLN A 260 -6.26 43.74 -18.25
CA GLN A 260 -6.69 45.13 -18.17
C GLN A 260 -6.30 45.85 -19.46
N ARG A 261 -7.29 46.51 -20.06
CA ARG A 261 -7.27 47.37 -21.26
C ARG A 261 -6.34 48.58 -21.12
N VAL A 262 -5.76 49.04 -22.25
CA VAL A 262 -5.64 50.47 -22.69
C VAL A 262 -5.39 50.45 -24.22
N SER A 263 -6.32 50.83 -25.10
CA SER A 263 -6.59 52.15 -25.74
C SER A 263 -5.45 52.78 -26.57
N SER A 264 -5.82 53.20 -27.81
CA SER A 264 -5.22 54.22 -28.73
C SER A 264 -3.79 53.97 -29.20
N ASP A 265 -3.48 53.91 -30.50
CA ASP A 265 -3.96 54.70 -31.65
C ASP A 265 -4.37 53.86 -32.88
#